data_AF-X1CFN6-F1
#
_entry.id   AF-X1CFN6-F1
#
_cell.length_a   1.000
_cell.length_b   1.000
_cell.length_c   1.000
_cell.angle_alpha   90.00
_cell.angle_beta   90.00
_cell.angle_gamma   90.00
#
_symmetry.space_group_name_H-M   'P 1'
#
loop_
_entity.id
_entity.type
_entity.pdbx_description
1 polymer ?
#
loop_
_entity_poly.entity_id
_entity_poly.type
_entity_poly.pdbx_seq_one_letter_code
_entity_poly.pdbx_strand_id
1 'polypeptide(L)'
;ANHKYHKFRDIIYRWAVGFYPSKDWEPLTSYCQNAAHLISKHLKDAPKNGINIYITHDWHLMSLRFGWFGLPPDLQWVKFLGGFAFIFEDDHFLLLERNELKSVQAPYWWKSNF
;
A
#
# COMPACT_ATOMS: atom_id res chain seq x y z
N ALA A 1 -11.16 18.52 13.14
CA ALA A 1 -10.49 17.30 12.64
C ALA A 1 -10.89 16.13 13.55
N ASN A 2 -11.32 14.99 12.97
CA ASN A 2 -11.92 13.89 13.72
C ASN A 2 -10.86 13.11 14.52
N HIS A 3 -10.97 13.07 15.85
CA HIS A 3 -10.05 12.38 16.79
C HIS A 3 -9.75 10.91 16.44
N LYS A 4 -10.68 10.24 15.74
CA LYS A 4 -10.57 8.82 15.34
C LYS A 4 -9.40 8.57 14.37
N TYR A 5 -9.16 9.47 13.42
CA TYR A 5 -8.13 9.27 12.38
C TYR A 5 -6.71 9.50 12.90
N HIS A 6 -6.54 10.35 13.92
CA HIS A 6 -5.27 10.50 14.62
C HIS A 6 -4.83 9.17 15.25
N LYS A 7 -5.76 8.45 15.90
CA LYS A 7 -5.47 7.15 16.51
C LYS A 7 -5.02 6.11 15.50
N PHE A 8 -5.68 6.00 14.34
CA PHE A 8 -5.28 5.01 13.32
C PHE A 8 -3.92 5.31 12.71
N ARG A 9 -3.66 6.58 12.40
CA ARG A 9 -2.34 7.02 11.94
C ARG A 9 -1.23 6.60 12.91
N ASP A 10 -1.43 6.89 14.20
CA ASP A 10 -0.42 6.60 15.21
C ASP A 10 -0.20 5.08 15.37
N ILE A 11 -1.24 4.26 15.18
CA ILE A 11 -1.10 2.79 15.14
C ILE A 11 -0.28 2.35 13.93
N ILE A 12 -0.53 2.90 12.72
CA ILE A 12 0.26 2.55 11.52
C ILE A 12 1.73 2.92 11.72
N TYR A 13 2.03 4.09 12.30
CA TYR A 13 3.42 4.46 12.60
C TYR A 13 4.08 3.52 13.62
N ARG A 14 3.38 3.19 14.72
CA ARG A 14 3.86 2.21 15.70
C ARG A 14 4.11 0.85 15.06
N TRP A 15 3.21 0.44 14.17
CA TRP A 15 3.35 -0.80 13.43
C TRP A 15 4.58 -0.79 12.51
N ALA A 16 4.80 0.32 11.78
CA ALA A 16 5.94 0.50 10.88
C ALA A 16 7.30 0.44 11.59
N VAL A 17 7.39 0.94 12.82
CA VAL A 17 8.63 0.91 13.62
C VAL A 17 8.80 -0.37 14.44
N GLY A 18 7.93 -1.37 14.25
CA GLY A 18 8.02 -2.65 14.97
C GLY A 18 7.68 -2.54 16.47
N PHE A 19 6.83 -1.60 16.86
CA PHE A 19 6.43 -1.40 18.26
C PHE A 19 5.68 -2.62 18.85
N TYR A 20 4.98 -3.38 18.01
CA TYR A 20 4.23 -4.56 18.42
C TYR A 20 5.10 -5.82 18.26
N PRO A 21 5.04 -6.79 19.20
CA PRO A 21 5.78 -8.04 19.08
C PRO A 21 5.39 -8.81 17.81
N SER A 22 6.37 -9.25 17.02
CA SER A 22 6.15 -9.93 15.74
C SER A 22 5.36 -11.25 15.84
N LYS A 23 5.38 -11.89 17.01
CA LYS A 23 4.59 -13.09 17.32
C LYS A 23 3.08 -12.81 17.43
N ASP A 24 2.72 -11.59 17.79
CA ASP A 24 1.33 -11.18 18.05
C ASP A 24 0.78 -10.37 16.86
N TRP A 25 1.66 -9.64 16.16
CA TRP A 25 1.30 -8.88 14.98
C TRP A 25 2.45 -8.91 13.96
N GLU A 26 2.18 -9.47 12.78
CA GLU A 26 3.10 -9.47 11.63
C GLU A 26 3.67 -8.05 11.39
N PRO A 27 5.00 -7.87 11.23
CA PRO A 27 5.59 -6.57 10.91
C PRO A 27 5.01 -5.94 9.64
N LEU A 28 4.80 -4.61 9.63
CA LEU A 28 4.18 -3.91 8.49
C LEU A 28 4.91 -4.19 7.17
N THR A 29 6.25 -4.20 7.20
CA THR A 29 7.08 -4.48 6.02
C THR A 29 6.80 -5.87 5.46
N SER A 30 6.72 -6.89 6.32
CA SER A 30 6.39 -8.27 5.92
C SER A 30 4.99 -8.36 5.35
N TYR A 31 4.01 -7.74 6.01
CA TYR A 31 2.64 -7.66 5.51
C TYR A 31 2.57 -7.03 4.09
N CYS A 32 3.24 -5.90 3.89
CA CYS A 32 3.28 -5.20 2.60
C CYS A 32 3.98 -6.01 1.51
N GLN A 33 5.08 -6.70 1.84
CA GLN A 33 5.81 -7.59 0.93
C GLN A 33 4.96 -8.80 0.54
N ASN A 34 4.28 -9.41 1.51
CA ASN A 34 3.41 -10.56 1.28
C ASN A 34 2.23 -10.18 0.38
N ALA A 35 1.62 -9.02 0.61
CA ALA A 35 0.56 -8.50 -0.26
C ALA A 35 1.06 -8.22 -1.69
N ALA A 36 2.24 -7.61 -1.83
CA ALA A 36 2.86 -7.36 -3.12
C ALA A 36 3.16 -8.67 -3.87
N HIS A 37 3.69 -9.69 -3.17
CA HIS A 37 3.97 -11.00 -3.74
C HIS A 37 2.70 -11.70 -4.24
N LEU A 38 1.62 -11.65 -3.46
CA LEU A 38 0.33 -12.24 -3.83
C LEU A 38 -0.23 -11.60 -5.11
N ILE A 39 -0.19 -10.27 -5.21
CA ILE A 39 -0.61 -9.55 -6.42
C ILE A 39 0.29 -9.91 -7.60
N SER A 40 1.61 -9.91 -7.39
CA SER A 40 2.59 -10.21 -8.44
C SER A 40 2.41 -11.60 -9.03
N LYS A 41 2.06 -12.59 -8.19
CA LYS A 41 1.76 -13.94 -8.64
C LYS A 41 0.55 -13.98 -9.59
N HIS A 42 -0.50 -13.21 -9.30
CA HIS A 42 -1.68 -13.14 -10.17
C HIS A 42 -1.42 -12.37 -11.47
N LEU A 43 -0.46 -11.45 -11.48
CA LEU A 43 -0.12 -10.66 -12.67
C LEU A 43 0.54 -11.50 -13.77
N LYS A 44 1.20 -12.62 -13.44
CA LYS A 44 1.83 -13.52 -14.43
C LYS A 44 0.83 -14.11 -15.42
N ASP A 45 -0.40 -14.35 -14.96
CA ASP A 45 -1.47 -14.93 -15.77
C ASP A 45 -2.45 -13.87 -16.28
N ALA A 46 -2.19 -12.59 -16.00
CA ALA A 46 -3.09 -11.50 -16.38
C ALA A 46 -3.03 -11.20 -17.89
N PRO A 47 -4.14 -10.80 -18.52
CA PRO A 47 -4.15 -10.39 -19.92
C PRO A 47 -3.21 -9.22 -20.16
N LYS A 48 -2.52 -9.23 -21.32
CA LYS A 48 -1.76 -8.06 -21.79
C LYS A 48 -2.72 -6.87 -21.89
N ASN A 49 -2.42 -5.76 -21.20
CA ASN A 49 -3.25 -4.56 -21.07
C ASN A 49 -4.53 -4.70 -20.22
N GLY A 50 -4.57 -5.67 -19.30
CA GLY A 50 -5.67 -5.81 -18.33
C GLY A 50 -5.58 -4.79 -17.18
N ILE A 51 -6.74 -4.47 -16.59
CA ILE A 51 -6.83 -3.76 -15.30
C ILE A 51 -7.20 -4.78 -14.23
N ASN A 52 -6.37 -4.88 -13.20
CA ASN A 52 -6.62 -5.75 -12.06
C ASN A 52 -7.16 -4.92 -10.88
N ILE A 53 -8.31 -5.32 -10.34
CA ILE A 53 -8.98 -4.63 -9.23
C ILE A 53 -8.93 -5.52 -8.00
N TYR A 54 -8.34 -5.00 -6.93
CA TYR A 54 -8.28 -5.66 -5.63
C TYR A 54 -9.10 -4.86 -4.62
N ILE A 55 -10.04 -5.52 -3.95
CA ILE A 55 -10.95 -4.90 -2.98
C ILE A 55 -10.54 -5.33 -1.57
N THR A 56 -10.38 -4.36 -0.67
CA THR A 56 -10.03 -4.61 0.73
C THR A 56 -10.57 -3.51 1.64
N HIS A 57 -10.31 -3.62 2.95
CA HIS A 57 -10.75 -2.65 3.94
C HIS A 57 -9.82 -1.43 4.02
N ASP A 58 -10.37 -0.33 4.53
CA ASP A 58 -9.69 0.96 4.67
C ASP A 58 -8.35 0.86 5.41
N TRP A 59 -8.28 0.07 6.49
CA TRP A 59 -7.04 -0.23 7.21
C TRP A 59 -5.94 -0.76 6.29
N HIS A 60 -6.26 -1.73 5.45
CA HIS A 60 -5.32 -2.34 4.52
C HIS A 60 -4.93 -1.35 3.44
N LEU A 61 -5.88 -0.61 2.86
CA LEU A 61 -5.58 0.43 1.87
C LEU A 61 -4.58 1.46 2.40
N MET A 62 -4.80 1.95 3.62
CA MET A 62 -3.90 2.94 4.23
C MET A 62 -2.52 2.36 4.55
N SER A 63 -2.47 1.11 4.99
CA SER A 63 -1.21 0.41 5.30
C SER A 63 -0.39 0.12 4.05
N LEU A 64 -1.04 -0.35 2.97
CA LEU A 64 -0.40 -0.60 1.68
C LEU A 64 0.04 0.70 1.02
N ARG A 65 -0.81 1.75 1.05
CA ARG A 65 -0.42 3.08 0.57
C ARG A 65 0.85 3.59 1.22
N PHE A 66 0.97 3.42 2.53
CA PHE A 66 2.17 3.84 3.26
C PHE A 66 3.36 2.92 2.96
N GLY A 67 3.18 1.61 3.06
CA GLY A 67 4.28 0.66 2.87
C GLY A 67 4.79 0.56 1.43
N TRP A 68 3.94 0.77 0.42
CA TRP A 68 4.30 0.63 -0.99
C TRP A 68 4.81 1.92 -1.61
N PHE A 69 4.26 3.07 -1.23
CA PHE A 69 4.57 4.35 -1.87
C PHE A 69 5.24 5.35 -0.93
N GLY A 70 5.46 4.98 0.34
CA GLY A 70 6.02 5.88 1.35
C GLY A 70 5.10 7.04 1.71
N LEU A 71 3.84 7.03 1.26
CA LEU A 71 2.92 8.14 1.49
C LEU A 71 2.35 8.07 2.90
N PRO A 72 2.63 9.06 3.76
CA PRO A 72 2.31 8.98 5.18
C PRO A 72 0.80 8.80 5.39
N PRO A 73 0.38 7.99 6.38
CA PRO A 73 -1.00 7.97 6.81
C PRO A 73 -1.35 9.39 7.29
N ASP A 74 -2.12 10.12 6.49
CA ASP A 74 -2.53 11.48 6.80
C ASP A 74 -3.96 11.52 7.35
N LEU A 75 -4.44 12.72 7.67
CA LEU A 75 -5.80 12.90 8.20
C LEU A 75 -6.89 12.68 7.14
N GLN A 76 -6.52 12.63 5.86
CA GLN A 76 -7.43 12.34 4.77
C GLN A 76 -7.50 10.83 4.56
N TRP A 77 -8.15 10.16 5.52
CA TRP A 77 -8.42 8.73 5.44
C TRP A 77 -9.16 8.39 4.15
N VAL A 78 -8.97 7.17 3.66
CA VAL A 78 -9.67 6.69 2.47
C VAL A 78 -11.19 6.81 2.66
N LYS A 79 -11.86 7.39 1.67
CA LYS A 79 -13.32 7.57 1.66
C LYS A 79 -14.01 6.26 1.26
N PHE A 80 -15.34 6.21 1.39
CA PHE A 80 -16.14 5.11 0.86
C PHE A 80 -15.86 4.91 -0.64
N LEU A 81 -15.57 3.67 -1.05
CA LEU A 81 -15.11 3.30 -2.40
C LEU A 81 -13.85 4.05 -2.88
N GLY A 82 -13.09 4.63 -1.96
CA GLY A 82 -11.81 5.24 -2.25
C GLY A 82 -10.70 4.20 -2.36
N GLY A 83 -9.61 4.58 -3.02
CA GLY A 83 -8.42 3.75 -3.19
C GLY A 83 -7.35 4.51 -3.97
N PHE A 84 -6.43 3.75 -4.54
CA PHE A 84 -5.40 4.25 -5.44
C PHE A 84 -5.28 3.27 -6.63
N ALA A 85 -4.81 3.78 -7.76
CA ALA A 85 -4.45 2.97 -8.91
C ALA A 85 -2.99 3.22 -9.24
N PHE A 86 -2.28 2.22 -9.75
CA PHE A 86 -0.88 2.40 -10.12
C PHE A 86 -0.49 1.47 -11.27
N ILE A 87 0.58 1.87 -11.97
CA ILE A 87 1.22 1.10 -13.04
C ILE A 87 2.68 0.86 -12.64
N PHE A 88 3.20 -0.30 -13.02
CA PHE A 88 4.61 -0.66 -12.88
C PHE A 88 5.42 -0.03 -14.00
N GLU A 89 6.46 0.73 -13.66
CA GLU A 89 7.52 1.17 -14.55
C GLU A 89 8.85 0.57 -14.08
N ASP A 90 9.91 0.65 -14.88
CA ASP A 90 11.19 -0.05 -14.63
C ASP A 90 11.84 0.26 -13.26
N ASP A 91 11.67 1.49 -12.76
CA ASP A 91 12.28 1.97 -11.52
C ASP A 91 11.32 2.68 -10.55
N HIS A 92 10.06 2.87 -10.94
CA HIS A 92 9.08 3.62 -10.18
C HIS A 92 7.65 3.10 -10.42
N PHE A 93 6.70 3.66 -9.67
CA PHE A 93 5.28 3.53 -9.96
C PHE A 93 4.74 4.85 -10.48
N LEU A 94 3.89 4.78 -11.50
CA LEU A 94 2.94 5.86 -11.79
C LEU A 94 1.71 5.63 -10.92
N LEU A 95 1.53 6.47 -9.90
CA LEU A 95 0.47 6.38 -8.91
C LEU A 95 -0.60 7.44 -9.18
N LEU A 96 -1.84 7.00 -9.39
CA LEU A 96 -3.03 7.84 -9.40
C LEU A 96 -3.71 7.79 -8.03
N GLU A 97 -3.64 8.89 -7.30
CA GLU A 97 -4.24 9.02 -5.98
C GLU A 97 -4.82 10.43 -5.81
N ARG A 98 -6.07 10.54 -5.32
CA ARG A 98 -6.74 11.84 -5.04
C ARG A 98 -6.74 12.80 -6.24
N ASN A 99 -6.98 12.27 -7.44
CA ASN A 99 -6.95 13.00 -8.72
C ASN A 99 -5.57 13.58 -9.09
N GLU A 100 -4.50 13.12 -8.45
CA GLU A 100 -3.13 13.46 -8.80
C GLU A 100 -2.42 12.22 -9.35
N LEU A 101 -1.80 12.38 -10.52
CA LEU A 101 -0.85 11.41 -11.05
C LEU A 101 0.55 11.81 -10.59
N LYS A 102 1.24 10.92 -9.89
CA LYS A 102 2.59 11.16 -9.36
C LYS A 102 3.50 9.97 -9.59
N SER A 103 4.77 10.25 -9.88
CA SER A 103 5.81 9.24 -9.92
C SER A 103 6.36 9.02 -8.52
N VAL A 104 6.39 7.77 -8.05
CA VAL A 104 6.91 7.39 -6.74
C VAL A 104 7.91 6.26 -6.89
N GLN A 105 9.05 6.35 -6.21
CA GLN A 105 10.06 5.30 -6.28
C GLN A 105 9.51 3.97 -5.77
N ALA A 106 9.81 2.90 -6.49
CA ALA A 106 9.49 1.56 -6.02
C ALA A 106 10.36 1.21 -4.80
N PRO A 107 9.80 0.58 -3.75
CA PRO A 107 10.60 0.10 -2.63
C PRO A 107 11.71 -0.85 -3.09
N TYR A 108 12.87 -0.82 -2.42
CA TYR A 108 14.02 -1.66 -2.80
C TYR A 108 13.69 -3.16 -2.86
N TRP A 109 12.75 -3.61 -2.02
CA TRP A 109 12.29 -5.01 -1.95
C TRP A 109 11.23 -5.36 -2.98
N TRP A 110 10.68 -4.36 -3.69
CA TRP A 110 9.73 -4.59 -4.77
C TRP A 110 10.42 -5.11 -6.03
N LYS A 111 11.71 -4.81 -6.20
CA LYS A 111 12.49 -5.32 -7.31
C LYS A 111 12.83 -6.78 -7.08
N SER A 112 11.96 -7.67 -7.57
CA SER A 112 12.26 -9.04 -8.00
C SER A 112 11.01 -9.71 -8.59
N ASN A 113 11.03 -9.94 -9.91
CA ASN A 113 10.24 -10.94 -10.67
C ASN A 113 8.87 -10.55 -11.25
N PHE A 114 8.79 -9.46 -12.01
CA PHE A 114 7.83 -9.37 -13.12
C PHE A 114 8.50 -9.81 -14.41
#